data_AF-A0A125P4S2-F1
#
_entry.id   AF-A0A125P4S2-F1
#
_cell.length_a   1.000
_cell.length_b   1.000
_cell.length_c   1.000
_cell.angle_alpha   90.00
_cell.angle_beta   90.00
_cell.angle_gamma   90.00
#
_symmetry.space_group_name_H-M   'P 1'
#
loop_
_entity.id
_entity.type
_entity.pdbx_description
1 polymer ?
#
loop_
_entity_poly.entity_id
_entity_poly.type
_entity_poly.pdbx_seq_one_letter_code
_entity_poly.pdbx_strand_id
1 'polypeptide(L)'
;MTACHLLVPQIENSLRYLARQRGEEPSTLHGDSSQERSGIKALLGHQAIIDTLGSDITSNLQVILLDKIYGDLRNQLSHGYMSASTYWGTAPKYLWWLVLHMLMLPLARYWKENYKVEEAAE
;
A
#
# COMPACT_ATOMS: atom_id res chain seq x y z
N MET A 1 -16.45 8.32 -8.02
CA MET A 1 -15.09 7.73 -7.93
C MET A 1 -14.32 8.50 -6.86
N THR A 2 -13.65 7.82 -5.93
CA THR A 2 -12.89 8.43 -4.81
C THR A 2 -11.45 7.92 -4.81
N ALA A 3 -10.56 8.51 -4.00
CA ALA A 3 -9.15 8.11 -3.92
C ALA A 3 -8.97 6.59 -3.67
N CYS A 4 -9.79 5.97 -2.81
CA CYS A 4 -9.73 4.53 -2.54
C CYS A 4 -9.88 3.67 -3.80
N HIS A 5 -10.72 4.08 -4.74
CA HIS A 5 -10.96 3.35 -6.00
C HIS A 5 -9.73 3.32 -6.91
N LEU A 6 -8.77 4.22 -6.70
CA LEU A 6 -7.49 4.23 -7.41
C LEU A 6 -6.39 3.63 -6.53
N LEU A 7 -6.25 4.10 -5.29
CA LEU A 7 -5.13 3.76 -4.42
C LEU A 7 -5.11 2.28 -4.05
N VAL A 8 -6.25 1.66 -3.73
CA VAL A 8 -6.25 0.25 -3.30
C VAL A 8 -5.78 -0.67 -4.44
N PRO A 9 -6.32 -0.60 -5.67
CA PRO A 9 -5.77 -1.36 -6.79
C PRO A 9 -4.30 -1.04 -7.10
N GLN A 10 -3.90 0.23 -7.03
CA GLN A 10 -2.52 0.63 -7.33
C GLN A 10 -1.51 0.13 -6.29
N ILE A 11 -1.88 0.09 -5.00
CA ILE A 11 -1.06 -0.54 -3.97
C ILE A 11 -0.89 -2.01 -4.28
N GLU A 12 -1.97 -2.74 -4.55
CA GLU A 12 -1.88 -4.18 -4.85
C GLU A 12 -0.99 -4.44 -6.08
N ASN A 13 -1.13 -3.64 -7.13
CA ASN A 13 -0.27 -3.71 -8.32
C ASN A 13 1.20 -3.37 -8.00
N SER A 14 1.46 -2.35 -7.18
CA SER A 14 2.81 -1.94 -6.79
C SER A 14 3.51 -3.02 -5.97
N LEU A 15 2.81 -3.68 -5.04
CA LEU A 15 3.35 -4.80 -4.28
C LEU A 15 3.74 -5.96 -5.20
N ARG A 16 2.92 -6.29 -6.21
CA ARG A 16 3.27 -7.30 -7.21
C ARG A 16 4.50 -6.91 -8.01
N TYR A 17 4.60 -5.63 -8.38
CA TYR A 17 5.76 -5.12 -9.10
C TYR A 17 7.05 -5.23 -8.26
N LEU A 18 6.99 -4.95 -6.95
CA LEU A 18 8.12 -5.13 -6.04
C LEU A 18 8.58 -6.59 -5.95
N ALA A 19 7.64 -7.55 -5.84
CA ALA A 19 7.99 -8.97 -5.84
C ALA A 19 8.68 -9.38 -7.16
N ARG A 20 8.15 -8.92 -8.30
CA ARG A 20 8.74 -9.19 -9.63
C ARG A 20 10.13 -8.60 -9.81
N GLN A 21 10.39 -7.42 -9.26
CA GLN A 21 11.73 -6.83 -9.28
C GLN A 21 12.78 -7.69 -8.54
N ARG A 22 12.36 -8.59 -7.65
CA ARG A 22 13.24 -9.55 -6.98
C ARG A 22 13.28 -10.92 -7.68
N GLY A 23 12.69 -11.05 -8.86
CA GLY A 23 12.63 -12.30 -9.62
C GLY A 23 11.54 -13.27 -9.15
N GLU A 24 10.65 -12.83 -8.28
CA GLU A 24 9.58 -13.66 -7.72
C GLU A 24 8.25 -13.36 -8.41
N GLU A 25 7.53 -14.41 -8.86
CA GLU A 25 6.16 -14.24 -9.37
C GLU A 25 5.17 -14.58 -8.25
N PRO A 26 4.47 -13.58 -7.67
CA PRO A 26 3.57 -13.80 -6.54
C PRO A 26 2.30 -14.50 -6.98
N SER A 27 2.39 -15.82 -7.01
CA SER A 27 1.36 -16.73 -7.48
C SER A 27 1.38 -18.04 -6.69
N THR A 28 0.23 -18.68 -6.63
CA THR A 28 0.06 -20.01 -6.05
C THR A 28 -0.17 -20.99 -7.20
N LEU A 29 0.70 -21.99 -7.32
CA LEU A 29 0.50 -23.13 -8.22
C LEU A 29 -0.35 -24.17 -7.50
N HIS A 30 -1.43 -24.60 -8.14
CA HIS A 30 -2.28 -25.66 -7.66
C HIS A 30 -1.88 -27.01 -8.26
N GLY A 31 -2.29 -28.10 -7.63
CA GLY A 31 -1.94 -29.47 -8.06
C GLY A 31 -2.49 -29.85 -9.45
N ASP A 32 -3.46 -29.09 -9.97
CA ASP A 32 -4.05 -29.24 -11.30
C ASP A 32 -3.35 -28.41 -12.37
N SER A 33 -2.14 -27.88 -12.09
CA SER A 33 -1.36 -26.96 -12.92
C SER A 33 -1.99 -25.58 -13.16
N SER A 34 -3.14 -25.28 -12.53
CA SER A 34 -3.66 -23.93 -12.52
C SER A 34 -2.80 -23.03 -11.64
N GLN A 35 -2.75 -21.74 -12.00
CA GLN A 35 -1.95 -20.74 -11.30
C GLN A 35 -2.84 -19.55 -10.97
N GLU A 36 -2.97 -19.26 -9.67
CA GLU A 36 -3.71 -18.09 -9.19
C GLU A 36 -2.73 -17.00 -8.73
N ARG A 37 -3.07 -15.74 -8.98
CA ARG A 37 -2.30 -14.62 -8.44
C ARG A 37 -2.50 -14.53 -6.93
N SER A 38 -1.41 -14.42 -6.18
CA SER A 38 -1.49 -14.30 -4.72
C SER A 38 -2.29 -13.05 -4.33
N GLY A 39 -3.22 -13.18 -3.40
CA GLY A 39 -3.98 -12.03 -2.88
C GLY A 39 -3.12 -11.05 -2.09
N ILE A 40 -3.64 -9.85 -1.84
CA ILE A 40 -2.93 -8.79 -1.11
C ILE A 40 -2.42 -9.19 0.28
N LYS A 41 -3.15 -10.09 0.98
CA LYS A 41 -2.72 -10.62 2.28
C LYS A 41 -1.38 -11.37 2.18
N ALA A 42 -1.22 -12.19 1.14
CA ALA A 42 0.02 -12.92 0.90
C ALA A 42 1.15 -11.98 0.47
N LEU A 43 0.85 -10.99 -0.40
CA LEU A 43 1.82 -9.97 -0.81
C LEU A 43 2.38 -9.19 0.38
N LEU A 44 1.53 -8.76 1.31
CA LEU A 44 1.98 -7.99 2.48
C LEU A 44 2.74 -8.82 3.52
N GLY A 45 2.69 -10.15 3.44
CA GLY A 45 3.50 -11.07 4.25
C GLY A 45 4.76 -11.56 3.55
N HIS A 46 5.02 -11.09 2.33
CA HIS A 46 6.11 -11.59 1.50
C HIS A 46 7.44 -10.93 1.90
N GLN A 47 8.48 -11.73 2.14
CA GLN A 47 9.74 -11.23 2.71
C GLN A 47 10.40 -10.16 1.84
N ALA A 48 10.51 -10.37 0.52
CA ALA A 48 11.05 -9.38 -0.41
C ALA A 48 10.36 -8.00 -0.35
N ILE A 49 9.05 -7.98 -0.10
CA ILE A 49 8.26 -6.76 0.01
C ILE A 49 8.55 -6.10 1.37
N ILE A 50 8.59 -6.88 2.45
CA ILE A 50 8.93 -6.40 3.80
C ILE A 50 10.34 -5.81 3.82
N ASP A 51 11.32 -6.46 3.19
CA ASP A 51 12.69 -5.98 3.12
C ASP A 51 12.81 -4.67 2.33
N THR A 52 11.91 -4.44 1.36
CA THR A 52 11.93 -3.25 0.51
C THR A 52 11.18 -2.07 1.12
N LEU A 53 10.02 -2.30 1.73
CA LEU A 53 9.17 -1.25 2.32
C LEU A 53 9.40 -1.04 3.82
N GLY A 54 9.99 -2.02 4.50
CA GLY A 54 10.07 -2.06 5.96
C GLY A 54 8.78 -2.55 6.62
N SER A 55 8.94 -3.13 7.81
CA SER A 55 7.82 -3.71 8.59
C SER A 55 6.77 -2.67 9.00
N ASP A 56 7.17 -1.43 9.30
CA ASP A 56 6.22 -0.38 9.67
C ASP A 56 5.20 -0.11 8.56
N ILE A 57 5.67 0.02 7.31
CA ILE A 57 4.80 0.30 6.16
C ILE A 57 3.92 -0.92 5.86
N THR A 58 4.50 -2.13 5.81
CA THR A 58 3.73 -3.33 5.48
C THR A 58 2.68 -3.66 6.55
N SER A 59 3.00 -3.52 7.83
CA SER A 59 2.04 -3.70 8.93
C SER A 59 0.93 -2.65 8.89
N ASN A 60 1.24 -1.38 8.64
CA ASN A 60 0.21 -0.34 8.50
C ASN A 60 -0.72 -0.61 7.31
N LEU A 61 -0.19 -1.09 6.18
CA LEU A 61 -1.00 -1.52 5.04
C LEU A 61 -1.88 -2.72 5.38
N GLN A 62 -1.37 -3.71 6.12
CA GLN A 62 -2.17 -4.86 6.56
C GLN A 62 -3.34 -4.42 7.43
N VAL A 63 -3.06 -3.58 8.43
CA VAL A 63 -4.07 -3.05 9.35
C VAL A 63 -5.15 -2.30 8.59
N ILE A 64 -4.77 -1.35 7.73
CA ILE A 64 -5.77 -0.49 7.09
C ILE A 64 -6.55 -1.19 5.98
N LEU A 65 -5.93 -2.13 5.26
CA LEU A 65 -6.56 -2.78 4.09
C LEU A 65 -7.31 -4.05 4.46
N LEU A 66 -6.90 -4.78 5.50
CA LEU A 66 -7.36 -6.16 5.77
C LEU A 66 -7.92 -6.37 7.17
N ASP A 67 -7.60 -5.52 8.14
CA ASP A 67 -8.11 -5.68 9.49
C ASP A 67 -9.58 -5.26 9.57
N LYS A 68 -10.42 -6.17 10.08
CA LYS A 68 -11.86 -5.95 10.26
C LYS A 68 -12.15 -4.87 11.31
N ILE A 69 -11.28 -4.69 12.29
CA ILE A 69 -11.43 -3.64 13.32
C ILE A 69 -11.32 -2.25 12.70
N TYR A 70 -10.44 -2.10 11.72
CA TYR A 70 -10.15 -0.81 11.07
C TYR A 70 -10.90 -0.61 9.74
N GLY A 71 -11.86 -1.49 9.45
CA GLY A 71 -12.84 -1.31 8.39
C GLY A 71 -12.64 -2.19 7.16
N ASP A 72 -11.63 -3.06 7.12
CA ASP A 72 -11.42 -4.04 6.03
C ASP A 72 -11.50 -3.40 4.63
N LEU A 73 -10.82 -2.26 4.48
CA LEU A 73 -11.07 -1.29 3.42
C LEU A 73 -10.97 -1.91 2.02
N ARG A 74 -10.03 -2.84 1.82
CA ARG A 74 -9.85 -3.51 0.53
C ARG A 74 -11.04 -4.39 0.18
N ASN A 75 -11.52 -5.21 1.11
CA ASN A 75 -12.63 -6.13 0.82
C ASN A 75 -13.96 -5.38 0.70
N GLN A 76 -14.22 -4.41 1.58
CA GLN A 76 -15.41 -3.56 1.50
C GLN A 76 -15.48 -2.84 0.13
N LEU A 77 -14.34 -2.33 -0.35
CA LEU A 77 -14.26 -1.68 -1.65
C LEU A 77 -14.49 -2.67 -2.80
N SER A 78 -13.82 -3.83 -2.81
CA SER A 78 -13.92 -4.79 -3.92
C SER A 78 -15.31 -5.42 -4.06
N HIS A 79 -16.04 -5.56 -2.94
CA HIS A 79 -17.40 -6.10 -2.94
C HIS A 79 -18.48 -5.04 -3.08
N GLY A 80 -18.12 -3.75 -3.17
CA GLY A 80 -19.08 -2.66 -3.31
C GLY A 80 -19.90 -2.37 -2.05
N TYR A 81 -19.40 -2.74 -0.86
CA TYR A 81 -20.07 -2.56 0.42
C TYR A 81 -19.77 -1.19 1.08
N MET A 82 -18.87 -0.39 0.49
CA MET A 82 -18.54 0.93 1.01
C MET A 82 -19.68 1.95 0.81
N SER A 83 -20.24 2.44 1.92
CA SER A 83 -21.17 3.56 1.93
C SER A 83 -20.47 4.90 1.62
N ALA A 84 -21.24 5.92 1.23
CA ALA A 84 -20.70 7.25 0.93
C ALA A 84 -19.94 7.88 2.11
N SER A 85 -20.40 7.68 3.35
CA SER A 85 -19.76 8.21 4.55
C SER A 85 -18.42 7.52 4.86
N THR A 86 -18.27 6.24 4.49
CA THR A 86 -17.04 5.48 4.71
C THR A 86 -15.84 6.14 4.06
N TYR A 87 -15.99 6.71 2.86
CA TYR A 87 -14.91 7.41 2.14
C TYR A 87 -14.35 8.64 2.86
N TRP A 88 -15.11 9.21 3.80
CA TRP A 88 -14.69 10.35 4.62
C TRP A 88 -14.23 9.93 6.03
N GLY A 89 -14.18 8.62 6.30
CA GLY A 89 -13.74 8.05 7.57
C GLY A 89 -12.22 8.04 7.75
N THR A 90 -11.78 7.60 8.92
CA THR A 90 -10.37 7.55 9.30
C THR A 90 -9.55 6.66 8.37
N ALA A 91 -10.08 5.48 7.99
CA ALA A 91 -9.33 4.51 7.21
C ALA A 91 -8.94 5.01 5.80
N PRO A 92 -9.87 5.53 4.97
CA PRO A 92 -9.51 6.16 3.69
C PRO A 92 -8.55 7.34 3.81
N LYS A 93 -8.72 8.21 4.81
CA LYS A 93 -7.84 9.36 5.05
C LYS A 93 -6.42 8.89 5.39
N TYR A 94 -6.32 7.89 6.26
CA TYR A 94 -5.04 7.30 6.65
C TYR A 94 -4.36 6.59 5.47
N LEU A 95 -5.12 5.82 4.68
CA LEU A 95 -4.59 5.18 3.48
C LEU A 95 -4.00 6.21 2.52
N TRP A 96 -4.71 7.30 2.27
CA TRP A 96 -4.23 8.39 1.40
C TRP A 96 -2.94 9.01 1.94
N TRP A 97 -2.90 9.32 3.24
CA TRP A 97 -1.70 9.87 3.89
C TRP A 97 -0.52 8.89 3.84
N LEU A 98 -0.77 7.60 4.09
CA LEU A 98 0.27 6.57 4.06
C LEU A 98 0.87 6.41 2.67
N VAL A 99 0.05 6.49 1.62
CA VAL A 99 0.54 6.52 0.24
C VAL A 99 1.41 7.75 -0.01
N LEU A 100 0.97 8.94 0.41
CA LEU A 100 1.78 10.14 0.29
C LEU A 100 3.12 9.99 1.05
N HIS A 101 3.07 9.46 2.27
CA HIS A 101 4.27 9.19 3.07
C HIS A 101 5.25 8.26 2.33
N MET A 102 4.77 7.14 1.77
CA MET A 102 5.60 6.23 0.97
C MET A 102 6.26 6.92 -0.23
N LEU A 103 5.53 7.79 -0.93
CA LEU A 103 6.07 8.53 -2.08
C LEU A 103 7.11 9.58 -1.68
N MET A 104 6.99 10.15 -0.48
CA MET A 104 7.91 11.18 0.02
C MET A 104 9.21 10.59 0.59
N LEU A 105 9.18 9.36 1.14
CA LEU A 105 10.36 8.70 1.71
C LEU A 105 11.61 8.71 0.81
N PRO A 106 11.57 8.24 -0.46
CA PRO A 106 12.74 8.23 -1.31
C PRO A 106 13.24 9.64 -1.68
N LEU A 107 12.34 10.63 -1.63
CA LEU A 107 12.69 12.03 -1.90
C LEU A 107 13.23 12.75 -0.67
N ALA A 108 13.04 12.23 0.54
CA ALA A 108 13.33 12.94 1.79
C ALA A 108 14.77 13.49 1.86
N ARG A 109 15.74 12.73 1.34
CA ARG A 109 17.13 13.18 1.24
C ARG A 109 17.28 14.38 0.31
N TYR A 110 16.71 14.30 -0.89
CA TYR A 110 16.70 15.39 -1.86
C TYR A 110 16.08 16.66 -1.27
N TRP A 111 14.94 16.55 -0.59
CA TRP A 111 14.31 17.69 0.07
C TRP A 111 15.19 18.28 1.18
N LYS A 112 15.80 17.43 2.02
CA LYS A 112 16.69 17.89 3.09
C LYS A 112 17.93 18.64 2.58
N GLU A 113 18.42 18.26 1.40
CA GLU A 113 19.60 18.88 0.78
C GLU A 113 19.24 20.20 0.06
N ASN A 114 18.07 20.27 -0.59
CA ASN A 114 17.70 21.40 -1.47
C ASN A 114 16.73 22.41 -0.87
N TYR A 115 16.00 22.06 0.20
CA TYR A 115 15.07 22.95 0.90
C TYR A 115 15.60 23.43 2.26
N LYS A 116 16.92 23.49 2.42
CA LYS A 116 17.50 24.30 3.50
C LYS A 116 17.07 25.75 3.23
N VAL A 117 16.09 26.19 4.00
CA VAL A 117 15.55 27.54 4.02
C VAL A 117 16.70 28.54 3.98
N GLU A 118 16.55 29.60 3.18
CA GLU A 118 17.33 30.83 3.21
C GLU A 118 17.23 31.53 4.59
N GLU A 119 17.56 30.84 5.68
CA GLU A 119 17.41 31.29 7.06
C GLU A 119 18.76 31.81 7.62
N ALA A 120 19.61 32.36 6.76
CA ALA A 120 20.86 33.00 7.17
C ALA A 120 21.29 34.17 6.26
N ALA A 121 20.33 34.93 5.72
CA ALA A 121 20.62 36.20 5.03
C ALA A 121 19.47 37.20 5.20
N GLU A 122 19.27 37.68 6.44
CA GLU A 122 19.12 39.11 6.84
C GLU A 122 18.72 39.23 8.32
#